data_AF-A0A955TKX3-F1
#
_entry.id   AF-A0A955TKX3-F1
#
_cell.length_a   1.000
_cell.length_b   1.000
_cell.length_c   1.000
_cell.angle_alpha   90.00
_cell.angle_beta   90.00
_cell.angle_gamma   90.00
#
_symmetry.space_group_name_H-M   'P 1'
#
loop_
_entity.id
_entity.type
_entity.pdbx_description
1 polymer ?
#
loop_
_entity_poly.entity_id
_entity_poly.type
_entity_poly.pdbx_seq_one_letter_code
_entity_poly.pdbx_strand_id
1 'polypeptide(L)'
;MTRSRLLPIIEAHNLYHDLRAQDTSGAALKQFIADIAIEVQSAEVVDKRTGRPTQATLAFTLSYEGPTPEITQKIANELTTLFLSENLKNREQQVQDTTAFLKQESEKLATGLAELEQNIAAFKNDAQGALPELFQMNMQLLSQVERELIEKNQQIQVQEERQVYLEGELTRYANSLAEGLGMLSRGKQLKVL
;
A
#
# COMPACT_ATOMS: atom_id res chain seq x y z
N MET A 1 34.08 3.04 22.01
CA MET A 1 34.77 2.42 23.16
C MET A 1 34.63 3.33 24.36
N THR A 2 33.86 2.92 25.35
CA THR A 2 33.58 3.77 26.51
C THR A 2 34.59 3.49 27.62
N ARG A 3 35.13 4.54 28.22
CA ARG A 3 36.04 4.51 29.37
C ARG A 3 35.61 3.53 30.47
N SER A 4 34.30 3.41 30.71
CA SER A 4 33.70 2.49 31.70
C SER A 4 33.95 1.01 31.45
N ARG A 5 34.30 0.60 30.23
CA ARG A 5 34.53 -0.82 29.88
C ARG A 5 36.00 -1.23 29.88
N LEU A 6 36.91 -0.28 29.71
CA LEU A 6 38.36 -0.54 29.67
C LEU A 6 39.00 -0.41 31.06
N LEU A 7 38.45 0.44 31.93
CA LEU A 7 38.90 0.60 33.32
C LEU A 7 38.92 -0.71 34.12
N PRO A 8 37.88 -1.57 34.08
CA PRO A 8 37.89 -2.84 34.81
C PRO A 8 39.04 -3.76 34.42
N ILE A 9 39.46 -3.75 33.15
CA ILE A 9 40.58 -4.57 32.65
C ILE A 9 41.91 -4.06 33.24
N ILE A 10 42.09 -2.73 33.26
CA ILE A 10 43.28 -2.09 33.85
C ILE A 10 43.40 -2.42 35.34
N GLU A 11 42.28 -2.41 36.06
CA GLU A 11 42.22 -2.71 37.49
C GLU A 11 42.45 -4.19 37.78
N ALA A 12 41.80 -5.10 37.05
CA ALA A 12 41.87 -6.55 37.26
C ALA A 12 43.29 -7.11 37.06
N HIS A 13 44.06 -6.57 36.11
CA HIS A 13 45.43 -7.00 35.82
C HIS A 13 46.50 -6.12 36.45
N ASN A 14 46.11 -5.19 37.33
CA ASN A 14 46.99 -4.26 38.02
C ASN A 14 47.97 -3.49 37.10
N LEU A 15 47.49 -3.07 35.93
CA LEU A 15 48.33 -2.40 34.92
C LEU A 15 48.68 -0.96 35.30
N TYR A 16 49.82 -0.47 34.79
CA TYR A 16 50.23 0.94 34.93
C TYR A 16 50.23 1.45 36.38
N HIS A 17 50.70 0.64 37.33
CA HIS A 17 50.69 0.94 38.76
C HIS A 17 51.32 2.32 39.08
N ASP A 18 52.46 2.63 38.46
CA ASP A 18 53.18 3.89 38.68
C ASP A 18 52.41 5.11 38.15
N LEU A 19 51.73 4.95 37.01
CA LEU A 19 50.88 5.99 36.41
C LEU A 19 49.56 6.17 37.16
N ARG A 20 49.08 5.13 37.85
CA ARG A 20 47.91 5.23 38.74
C ARG A 20 48.26 5.87 40.08
N ALA A 21 49.49 5.70 40.57
CA ALA A 21 49.96 6.31 41.81
C ALA A 21 50.20 7.84 41.70
N GLN A 22 50.43 8.36 40.48
CA GLN A 22 50.71 9.78 40.21
C GLN A 22 49.44 10.66 40.02
N ASP A 23 48.28 10.20 40.50
CA ASP A 23 47.03 10.96 40.59
C ASP A 23 46.61 11.72 39.31
N THR A 24 46.47 10.99 38.20
CA THR A 24 45.73 11.51 37.05
C THR A 24 44.71 10.49 36.59
N SER A 25 43.43 10.81 36.87
CA SER A 25 42.22 10.03 36.62
C SER A 25 41.93 9.78 35.14
N GLY A 26 42.92 9.29 34.38
CA GLY A 26 42.84 8.99 32.96
C GLY A 26 44.20 8.77 32.28
N ALA A 27 45.33 8.98 32.96
CA ALA A 27 46.65 8.74 32.36
C ALA A 27 46.86 7.26 32.02
N ALA A 28 46.58 6.36 32.97
CA ALA A 28 46.62 4.91 32.75
C ALA A 28 45.68 4.46 31.63
N LEU A 29 44.49 5.06 31.52
CA LEU A 29 43.55 4.74 30.44
C LEU A 29 44.05 5.22 29.08
N LYS A 30 44.62 6.42 29.01
CA LYS A 30 45.21 6.93 27.76
C LYS A 30 46.36 6.04 27.31
N GLN A 31 47.23 5.64 28.23
CA GLN A 31 48.32 4.72 27.92
C GLN A 31 47.79 3.36 27.47
N PHE A 32 46.80 2.81 28.19
CA PHE A 32 46.17 1.55 27.79
C PHE A 32 45.55 1.60 26.39
N ILE A 33 44.92 2.71 26.02
CA ILE A 33 44.37 2.89 24.67
C ILE A 33 45.50 3.02 23.63
N ALA A 34 46.60 3.71 23.98
CA ALA A 34 47.75 3.84 23.10
C ALA A 34 48.45 2.51 22.82
N ASP A 35 48.44 1.62 23.81
CA ASP A 35 49.03 0.27 23.72
C ASP A 35 48.11 -0.72 22.97
N ILE A 36 46.88 -0.32 22.60
CA ILE A 36 45.96 -1.12 21.78
C ILE A 36 46.03 -0.64 20.33
N ALA A 37 46.36 -1.54 19.40
CA ALA A 37 46.32 -1.26 17.97
C ALA A 37 45.19 -2.04 17.29
N ILE A 38 44.50 -1.35 16.38
CA ILE A 38 43.43 -1.90 15.54
C ILE A 38 43.78 -1.64 14.09
N GLU A 39 44.04 -2.71 13.35
CA GLU A 39 44.32 -2.64 11.92
C GLU A 39 43.15 -3.17 11.14
N VAL A 40 42.58 -2.35 10.27
CA VAL A 40 41.43 -2.74 9.46
C VAL A 40 41.91 -3.35 8.16
N GLN A 41 41.46 -4.57 7.86
CA GLN A 41 41.69 -5.23 6.59
C GLN A 41 40.51 -4.95 5.66
N SER A 42 40.75 -4.07 4.71
CA SER A 42 39.80 -3.74 3.65
C SER A 42 40.07 -4.59 2.41
N ALA A 43 39.00 -5.06 1.79
CA ALA A 43 39.06 -5.69 0.47
C ALA A 43 38.22 -4.91 -0.53
N GLU A 44 38.64 -4.93 -1.78
CA GLU A 44 37.85 -4.37 -2.88
C GLU A 44 36.70 -5.34 -3.18
N VAL A 45 35.47 -4.87 -2.93
CA VAL A 45 34.24 -5.61 -3.22
C VAL A 45 33.41 -4.82 -4.22
N VAL A 46 32.62 -5.53 -5.03
CA VAL A 46 31.68 -4.89 -5.94
C VAL A 46 30.40 -4.57 -5.16
N ASP A 47 30.06 -3.28 -5.08
CA ASP A 47 28.79 -2.85 -4.49
C ASP A 47 27.63 -3.36 -5.35
N LYS A 48 26.76 -4.21 -4.77
CA LYS A 48 25.62 -4.82 -5.47
C LYS A 48 24.61 -3.81 -5.99
N ARG A 49 24.56 -2.60 -5.42
CA ARG A 49 23.57 -1.57 -5.77
C ARG A 49 24.04 -0.66 -6.89
N THR A 50 25.35 -0.44 -7.01
CA THR A 50 25.94 0.52 -7.97
C THR A 50 26.84 -0.14 -9.01
N GLY A 51 27.23 -1.41 -8.81
CA GLY A 51 28.14 -2.14 -9.69
C GLY A 51 29.59 -1.64 -9.66
N ARG A 52 29.92 -0.69 -8.77
CA ARG A 52 31.25 -0.08 -8.68
C ARG A 52 32.11 -0.80 -7.65
N PRO A 53 33.45 -0.87 -7.87
CA PRO A 53 34.37 -1.28 -6.83
C PRO A 53 34.26 -0.33 -5.64
N THR A 54 34.07 -0.89 -4.45
CA THR A 54 34.05 -0.18 -3.16
C THR A 54 34.93 -0.94 -2.19
N GLN A 55 35.66 -0.23 -1.35
CA GLN A 55 36.39 -0.88 -0.26
C GLN A 55 35.42 -1.25 0.86
N ALA A 56 35.30 -2.54 1.14
CA ALA A 56 34.62 -3.03 2.33
C ALA A 56 35.65 -3.51 3.35
N THR A 57 35.47 -3.05 4.58
CA THR A 57 36.15 -3.63 5.74
C THR A 57 35.63 -5.05 5.96
N LEU A 58 36.48 -6.06 5.75
CA LEU A 58 36.11 -7.47 5.92
C LEU A 58 36.54 -8.01 7.29
N ALA A 59 37.69 -7.55 7.78
CA ALA A 59 38.26 -8.00 9.03
C ALA A 59 39.02 -6.86 9.72
N PHE A 60 39.35 -7.07 10.98
CA PHE A 60 40.30 -6.24 11.70
C PHE A 60 41.20 -7.13 12.54
N THR A 61 42.45 -6.71 12.70
CA THR A 61 43.40 -7.27 13.65
C THR A 61 43.38 -6.41 14.90
N LEU A 62 43.29 -7.02 16.07
CA LEU A 62 43.41 -6.36 17.37
C LEU A 62 44.69 -6.85 18.04
N SER A 63 45.55 -5.94 18.43
CA SER A 63 46.78 -6.23 19.16
C SER A 63 46.90 -5.35 20.41
N TYR A 64 47.61 -5.88 21.41
CA TYR A 64 47.92 -5.18 22.64
C TYR A 64 49.41 -5.33 22.94
N GLU A 65 50.07 -4.23 23.28
CA GLU A 65 51.45 -4.20 23.73
C GLU A 65 51.49 -4.07 25.26
N GLY A 66 52.31 -4.88 25.92
CA GLY A 66 52.30 -4.95 27.37
C GLY A 66 53.63 -5.43 27.96
N PRO A 67 53.79 -5.32 29.29
CA PRO A 67 55.08 -5.45 29.96
C PRO A 67 55.62 -6.89 30.03
N THR A 68 54.75 -7.90 30.02
CA THR A 68 55.15 -9.32 30.09
C THR A 68 54.29 -10.16 29.15
N PRO A 69 54.85 -11.22 28.52
CA PRO A 69 54.11 -12.07 27.59
C PRO A 69 52.81 -12.65 28.18
N GLU A 70 52.84 -13.06 29.44
CA GLU A 70 51.70 -13.69 30.11
C GLU A 70 50.54 -12.71 30.34
N ILE A 71 50.84 -11.48 30.74
CA ILE A 71 49.83 -10.42 30.95
C ILE A 71 49.28 -9.96 29.60
N THR A 72 50.16 -9.75 28.62
CA THR A 72 49.78 -9.31 27.26
C THR A 72 48.82 -10.30 26.60
N GLN A 73 49.08 -11.61 26.70
CA GLN A 73 48.18 -12.64 26.17
C GLN A 73 46.79 -12.59 26.83
N LYS A 74 46.73 -12.45 28.16
CA LYS A 74 45.46 -12.39 28.89
C LYS A 74 44.62 -11.18 28.48
N ILE A 75 45.25 -10.02 28.38
CA ILE A 75 44.58 -8.78 28.00
C ILE A 75 44.09 -8.84 26.55
N ALA A 76 44.90 -9.35 25.62
CA ALA A 76 44.47 -9.52 24.23
C ALA A 76 43.19 -10.36 24.13
N ASN A 77 43.13 -11.50 24.83
CA ASN A 77 41.95 -12.37 24.87
C ASN A 77 40.72 -11.67 25.48
N GLU A 78 40.92 -10.90 26.55
CA GLU A 78 39.85 -10.17 27.22
C GLU A 78 39.30 -9.03 26.34
N LEU A 79 40.19 -8.30 25.67
CA LEU A 79 39.80 -7.30 24.68
C LEU A 79 39.03 -7.94 23.52
N THR A 80 39.48 -9.07 22.96
CA THR A 80 38.74 -9.79 21.92
C THR A 80 37.31 -10.13 22.38
N THR A 81 37.17 -10.66 23.60
CA THR A 81 35.87 -11.01 24.18
C THR A 81 34.98 -9.77 24.37
N LEU A 82 35.56 -8.67 24.84
CA LEU A 82 34.85 -7.39 25.01
C LEU A 82 34.34 -6.83 23.67
N PHE A 83 35.17 -6.88 22.61
CA PHE A 83 34.77 -6.41 21.29
C PHE A 83 33.66 -7.28 20.67
N LEU A 84 33.77 -8.61 20.80
CA LEU A 84 32.74 -9.53 20.30
C LEU A 84 31.41 -9.35 21.02
N SER A 85 31.43 -9.27 22.36
CA SER A 85 30.22 -9.03 23.15
C SER A 85 29.56 -7.70 22.81
N GLU A 86 30.34 -6.64 22.60
CA GLU A 86 29.79 -5.35 22.19
C GLU A 86 29.23 -5.37 20.77
N ASN A 87 29.88 -6.11 19.85
CA ASN A 87 29.35 -6.28 18.50
C ASN A 87 27.99 -7.00 18.53
N LEU A 88 27.86 -8.08 19.31
CA LEU A 88 26.61 -8.80 19.49
C LEU A 88 25.53 -7.92 20.09
N LYS A 89 25.84 -7.16 21.15
CA LYS A 89 24.90 -6.22 21.77
C LYS A 89 24.43 -5.15 20.80
N ASN A 90 25.34 -4.55 20.02
CA ASN A 90 24.99 -3.54 19.03
C ASN A 90 24.09 -4.13 17.92
N ARG A 91 24.39 -5.36 17.46
CA ARG A 91 23.54 -6.05 16.49
C ARG A 91 22.16 -6.34 17.05
N GLU A 92 22.06 -6.79 18.30
CA GLU A 92 20.79 -7.05 18.96
C GLU A 92 19.95 -5.76 19.08
N GLN A 93 20.55 -4.67 19.55
CA GLN A 93 19.88 -3.37 19.63
C GLN A 93 19.37 -2.92 18.25
N GLN A 94 20.21 -3.02 17.22
CA GLN A 94 19.82 -2.62 15.87
C GLN A 94 18.66 -3.45 15.32
N VAL A 95 18.64 -4.77 15.59
CA VAL A 95 17.52 -5.64 15.19
C VAL A 95 16.24 -5.28 15.94
N GLN A 96 16.33 -5.00 17.24
CA GLN A 96 15.18 -4.57 18.05
C GLN A 96 14.61 -3.24 17.55
N ASP A 97 15.47 -2.24 17.32
CA ASP A 97 15.07 -0.92 16.82
C ASP A 97 14.40 -1.02 15.45
N THR A 98 14.97 -1.83 14.55
CA THR A 98 14.41 -2.08 13.21
C THR A 98 13.05 -2.78 13.30
N THR A 99 12.91 -3.77 14.19
CA THR A 99 11.65 -4.50 14.40
C THR A 99 10.57 -3.58 14.95
N ALA A 100 10.92 -2.73 15.93
CA ALA A 100 10.01 -1.75 16.50
C ALA A 100 9.53 -0.75 15.44
N PHE A 101 10.44 -0.23 14.62
CA PHE A 101 10.11 0.65 13.51
C PHE A 101 9.14 -0.01 12.50
N LEU A 102 9.46 -1.22 12.04
CA LEU A 102 8.61 -1.95 11.09
C LEU A 102 7.23 -2.26 11.66
N LYS A 103 7.15 -2.61 12.95
CA LYS A 103 5.87 -2.83 13.63
C LYS A 103 5.04 -1.56 13.68
N GLN A 104 5.62 -0.44 14.07
CA GLN A 104 4.94 0.85 14.11
C GLN A 104 4.42 1.27 12.73
N GLU A 105 5.23 1.09 11.68
CA GLU A 105 4.81 1.40 10.32
C GLU A 105 3.67 0.47 9.85
N SER A 106 3.74 -0.82 10.19
CA SER A 106 2.66 -1.77 9.90
C SER A 106 1.34 -1.38 10.58
N GLU A 107 1.37 -0.96 11.84
CA GLU A 107 0.17 -0.52 12.58
C GLU A 107 -0.43 0.75 11.97
N LYS A 108 0.42 1.68 11.56
CA LYS A 108 0.01 2.90 10.87
C LYS A 108 -0.65 2.62 9.51
N LEU A 109 -0.06 1.73 8.71
CA LEU A 109 -0.66 1.32 7.44
C LEU A 109 -2.00 0.60 7.65
N ALA A 110 -2.09 -0.30 8.65
CA ALA A 110 -3.33 -1.00 8.96
C ALA A 110 -4.45 -0.02 9.34
N THR A 111 -4.12 1.01 10.13
CA THR A 111 -5.09 2.06 10.51
C THR A 111 -5.56 2.85 9.28
N GLY A 112 -4.62 3.29 8.42
CA GLY A 112 -4.98 4.02 7.19
C GLY A 112 -5.79 3.17 6.21
N LEU A 113 -5.52 1.85 6.13
CA LEU A 113 -6.31 0.94 5.31
C LEU A 113 -7.73 0.81 5.84
N ALA A 114 -7.91 0.65 7.16
CA ALA A 114 -9.23 0.57 7.77
C ALA A 114 -10.06 1.86 7.55
N GLU A 115 -9.43 3.03 7.64
CA GLU A 115 -10.06 4.31 7.31
C GLU A 115 -10.48 4.37 5.83
N LEU A 116 -9.62 3.92 4.91
CA LEU A 116 -9.93 3.89 3.49
C LEU A 116 -11.08 2.93 3.19
N GLU A 117 -11.08 1.73 3.79
CA GLU A 117 -12.16 0.76 3.67
C GLU A 117 -13.49 1.32 4.18
N GLN A 118 -13.47 2.03 5.32
CA GLN A 118 -14.65 2.69 5.85
C GLN A 118 -15.16 3.79 4.91
N ASN A 119 -14.26 4.60 4.33
CA ASN A 119 -14.63 5.62 3.35
C ASN A 119 -15.22 5.01 2.07
N ILE A 120 -14.64 3.90 1.59
CA ILE A 120 -15.19 3.16 0.44
C ILE A 120 -16.57 2.59 0.78
N ALA A 121 -16.74 2.00 1.96
CA ALA A 121 -18.02 1.45 2.40
C ALA A 121 -19.10 2.54 2.53
N ALA A 122 -18.76 3.70 3.11
CA ALA A 122 -19.65 4.85 3.17
C ALA A 122 -20.03 5.35 1.77
N PHE A 123 -19.05 5.51 0.89
CA PHE A 123 -19.29 5.89 -0.50
C PHE A 123 -20.20 4.89 -1.23
N LYS A 124 -19.99 3.58 -1.02
CA LYS A 124 -20.84 2.53 -1.61
C LYS A 124 -22.27 2.56 -1.06
N ASN A 125 -22.45 2.85 0.23
CA ASN A 125 -23.78 2.97 0.85
C ASN A 125 -24.53 4.21 0.36
N ASP A 126 -23.86 5.36 0.27
CA ASP A 126 -24.47 6.61 -0.19
C ASP A 126 -24.82 6.55 -1.69
N ALA A 127 -24.02 5.84 -2.49
CA ALA A 127 -24.23 5.66 -3.93
C ALA A 127 -25.09 4.43 -4.27
N GLN A 128 -26.02 4.01 -3.40
CA GLN A 128 -26.93 2.90 -3.68
C GLN A 128 -27.67 3.11 -5.03
N GLY A 129 -27.47 2.18 -5.97
CA GLY A 129 -28.03 2.23 -7.33
C GLY A 129 -27.18 2.98 -8.37
N ALA A 130 -26.18 3.75 -7.95
CA ALA A 130 -25.24 4.49 -8.82
C ALA A 130 -23.77 4.05 -8.63
N LEU A 131 -23.57 2.86 -8.05
CA LEU A 131 -22.24 2.28 -7.86
C LEU A 131 -21.48 2.19 -9.20
N PRO A 132 -20.17 2.50 -9.25
CA PRO A 132 -19.37 2.36 -10.46
C PRO A 132 -19.43 0.95 -11.07
N GLU A 133 -19.49 -0.08 -10.23
CA GLU A 133 -19.65 -1.48 -10.64
C GLU A 133 -20.98 -1.75 -11.37
N LEU A 134 -22.03 -0.99 -11.03
CA LEU A 134 -23.35 -1.08 -11.67
C LEU A 134 -23.47 -0.19 -12.91
N PHE A 135 -22.50 0.69 -13.17
CA PHE A 135 -22.58 1.65 -14.28
C PHE A 135 -22.82 0.97 -15.63
N GLN A 136 -22.06 -0.08 -15.94
CA GLN A 136 -22.21 -0.80 -17.21
C GLN A 136 -23.58 -1.49 -17.32
N MET A 137 -24.06 -2.11 -16.23
CA MET A 137 -25.38 -2.75 -16.17
C MET A 137 -26.50 -1.70 -16.35
N ASN A 138 -26.40 -0.57 -15.66
CA ASN A 138 -27.35 0.53 -15.75
C ASN A 138 -27.40 1.10 -17.18
N MET A 139 -26.25 1.25 -17.84
CA MET A 139 -26.19 1.70 -19.24
C MET A 139 -26.80 0.69 -20.22
N GLN A 140 -26.61 -0.61 -19.99
CA GLN A 140 -27.25 -1.65 -20.80
C GLN A 140 -28.77 -1.66 -20.63
N LEU A 141 -29.25 -1.56 -19.39
CA LEU A 141 -30.67 -1.48 -19.08
C LEU A 141 -31.29 -0.21 -19.70
N LEU A 142 -30.62 0.93 -19.58
CA LEU A 142 -31.06 2.18 -20.20
C LEU A 142 -31.20 2.03 -21.72
N SER A 143 -30.20 1.47 -22.39
CA SER A 143 -30.24 1.23 -23.84
C SER A 143 -31.35 0.26 -24.25
N GLN A 144 -31.67 -0.74 -23.42
CA GLN A 144 -32.81 -1.63 -23.66
C GLN A 144 -34.13 -0.89 -23.51
N VAL A 145 -34.31 -0.13 -22.43
CA VAL A 145 -35.52 0.68 -22.19
C VAL A 145 -35.73 1.69 -23.32
N GLU A 146 -34.67 2.32 -23.84
CA GLU A 146 -34.75 3.21 -25.00
C GLU A 146 -35.24 2.49 -26.26
N ARG A 147 -34.74 1.27 -26.53
CA ARG A 147 -35.22 0.46 -27.66
C ARG A 147 -36.68 0.06 -27.50
N GLU A 148 -37.07 -0.40 -26.31
CA GLU A 148 -38.46 -0.75 -26.00
C GLU A 148 -39.39 0.47 -26.12
N LEU A 149 -38.92 1.65 -25.71
CA LEU A 149 -39.66 2.91 -25.86
C LEU A 149 -39.89 3.26 -27.34
N ILE A 150 -38.85 3.12 -28.18
CA ILE A 150 -38.97 3.34 -29.63
C ILE A 150 -39.97 2.35 -30.24
N GLU A 151 -39.88 1.06 -29.89
CA GLU A 151 -40.80 0.03 -30.38
C GLU A 151 -42.25 0.33 -29.95
N LYS A 152 -42.46 0.72 -28.69
CA LYS A 152 -43.78 1.08 -28.18
C LYS A 152 -44.36 2.31 -28.86
N ASN A 153 -43.55 3.33 -29.11
CA ASN A 153 -43.98 4.51 -29.86
C ASN A 153 -44.40 4.16 -31.30
N GLN A 154 -43.66 3.27 -31.97
CA GLN A 154 -44.07 2.76 -33.29
C GLN A 154 -45.38 1.98 -33.23
N GLN A 155 -45.56 1.13 -32.21
CA GLN A 155 -46.82 0.40 -31.99
C GLN A 155 -48.00 1.36 -31.75
N ILE A 156 -47.79 2.42 -30.97
CA ILE A 156 -48.80 3.46 -30.74
C ILE A 156 -49.19 4.12 -32.06
N GLN A 157 -48.22 4.57 -32.87
CA GLN A 157 -48.50 5.18 -34.18
C GLN A 157 -49.30 4.26 -35.10
N VAL A 158 -48.92 2.98 -35.18
CA VAL A 158 -49.67 1.99 -35.99
C VAL A 158 -51.09 1.79 -35.47
N GLN A 159 -51.29 1.80 -34.15
CA GLN A 159 -52.62 1.68 -33.55
C GLN A 159 -53.47 2.93 -33.80
N GLU A 160 -52.88 4.12 -33.73
CA GLU A 160 -53.54 5.40 -34.07
C GLU A 160 -53.97 5.44 -35.54
N GLU A 161 -53.08 5.06 -36.47
CA GLU A 161 -53.41 4.96 -37.90
C GLU A 161 -54.56 3.98 -38.16
N ARG A 162 -54.54 2.82 -37.47
CA ARG A 162 -55.61 1.83 -37.57
C ARG A 162 -56.93 2.35 -37.00
N GLN A 163 -56.89 3.13 -35.92
CA GLN A 163 -58.08 3.77 -35.35
C GLN A 163 -58.68 4.75 -36.36
N VAL A 164 -57.88 5.65 -36.92
CA VAL A 164 -58.32 6.62 -37.94
C VAL A 164 -58.92 5.91 -39.16
N TYR A 165 -58.31 4.81 -39.61
CA TYR A 165 -58.84 4.01 -40.70
C TYR A 165 -60.23 3.42 -40.38
N LEU A 166 -60.40 2.81 -39.21
CA LEU A 166 -61.67 2.24 -38.77
C LEU A 166 -62.75 3.30 -38.57
N GLU A 167 -62.40 4.47 -38.02
CA GLU A 167 -63.32 5.63 -37.93
C GLU A 167 -63.76 6.08 -39.33
N GLY A 168 -62.85 6.08 -40.30
CA GLY A 168 -63.15 6.33 -41.71
C GLY A 168 -64.09 5.30 -42.31
N GLU A 169 -63.91 4.01 -42.03
CA GLU A 169 -64.84 2.94 -42.45
C GLU A 169 -66.22 3.11 -41.84
N LEU A 170 -66.30 3.36 -40.54
CA LEU A 170 -67.57 3.60 -39.84
C LEU A 170 -68.32 4.80 -40.42
N THR A 171 -67.61 5.89 -40.74
CA THR A 171 -68.19 7.07 -41.40
C THR A 171 -68.72 6.73 -42.79
N ARG A 172 -67.99 5.91 -43.57
CA ARG A 172 -68.46 5.43 -44.88
C ARG A 172 -69.69 4.54 -44.77
N TYR A 173 -69.69 3.60 -43.82
CA TYR A 173 -70.85 2.76 -43.55
C TYR A 173 -72.06 3.60 -43.14
N ALA A 174 -71.91 4.55 -42.23
CA ALA A 174 -72.97 5.47 -41.82
C ALA A 174 -73.53 6.29 -42.99
N ASN A 175 -72.66 6.80 -43.87
CA ASN A 175 -73.10 7.53 -45.07
C ASN A 175 -73.81 6.61 -46.07
N SER A 176 -73.33 5.38 -46.29
CA SER A 176 -73.99 4.41 -47.18
C SER A 176 -75.37 3.96 -46.67
N LEU A 177 -75.52 3.86 -45.34
CA LEU A 177 -76.81 3.60 -44.69
C LEU A 177 -77.76 4.78 -44.86
N ALA A 178 -77.26 6.02 -44.74
CA ALA A 178 -78.04 7.23 -44.99
C ALA A 178 -78.47 7.35 -46.47
N GLU A 179 -77.58 7.03 -47.42
CA GLU A 179 -77.89 6.99 -48.86
C GLU A 179 -78.90 5.87 -49.19
N GLY A 180 -78.74 4.68 -48.60
CA GLY A 180 -79.68 3.57 -48.77
C GLY A 180 -81.08 3.87 -48.24
N LEU A 181 -81.18 4.55 -47.09
CA LEU A 181 -82.45 5.05 -46.55
C LEU A 181 -83.04 6.17 -47.42
N GLY A 182 -82.21 7.03 -48.00
CA GLY A 182 -82.62 8.05 -48.99
C GLY A 182 -83.14 7.44 -50.31
N MET A 183 -82.53 6.35 -50.78
CA MET A 183 -82.98 5.61 -51.97
C MET A 183 -84.27 4.83 -51.70
N LEU A 184 -84.45 4.25 -50.51
CA LEU A 184 -85.71 3.62 -50.09
C LEU A 184 -86.86 4.64 -49.98
N SER A 185 -86.56 5.89 -49.61
CA SER A 185 -87.53 7.01 -49.60
C SER A 185 -87.92 7.43 -51.03
N ARG A 186 -86.94 7.59 -51.93
CA ARG A 186 -87.20 7.91 -53.36
C ARG A 186 -87.88 6.77 -54.12
N GLY A 187 -87.54 5.51 -53.82
CA GLY A 187 -88.17 4.33 -54.42
C GLY A 187 -89.66 4.18 -54.07
N LYS A 188 -90.10 4.68 -52.90
CA LYS A 188 -91.53 4.75 -52.58
C LYS A 188 -92.27 5.87 -53.33
N GLN A 189 -91.57 6.91 -53.78
CA GLN A 189 -92.17 8.00 -54.57
C GLN A 189 -92.35 7.65 -56.05
N LEU A 190 -91.53 6.73 -56.60
CA LEU A 190 -91.62 6.29 -58.00
C LEU A 190 -92.63 5.16 -58.26
N LYS A 191 -93.32 4.65 -57.23
CA LYS A 191 -94.35 3.60 -57.35
C LYS A 191 -95.80 4.13 -57.38
N VAL A 192 -95.99 5.46 -57.52
CA VAL A 192 -97.30 6.14 -57.49
C VAL A 192 -97.61 6.88 -58.81
N LEU A 193 -96.93 6.53 -59.90
CA LEU A 193 -97.30 6.93 -61.27
C LEU A 193 -97.52 5.66 -62.10
#